data_AF-A0A420YVB2-F1
#
_entry.id   AF-A0A420YVB2-F1
#
_cell.length_a   1.000
_cell.length_b   1.000
_cell.length_c   1.000
_cell.angle_alpha   90.00
_cell.angle_beta   90.00
_cell.angle_gamma   90.00
#
_symmetry.space_group_name_H-M   'P 1'
#
loop_
_entity.id
_entity.type
_entity.pdbx_description
1 polymer ?
#
loop_
_entity_poly.entity_id
_entity_poly.type
_entity_poly.pdbx_seq_one_letter_code
_entity_poly.pdbx_strand_id
1 'polypeptide(L)'
;LEIQKTPHYDAFIIGLNTDRALLYERINLRVELMSQAGLEEEARELYEKSKGLDIQSISGIGYKEWIPYFEGEQSREAIISTIQQNSRRYAKRQLTWFRNRLPQIRWVNLLENPKEKEELLEELTAFVEEG
;
A
#
# COMPACT_ATOMS: atom_id res chain seq x y z
N LEU A 1 23.23 -11.59 20.49
CA LEU A 1 22.20 -12.64 20.52
C LEU A 1 21.16 -12.29 19.46
N GLU A 2 21.30 -12.85 18.27
CA GLU A 2 20.25 -12.76 17.24
C GLU A 2 19.09 -13.65 17.70
N ILE A 3 17.95 -13.03 18.01
CA ILE A 3 16.71 -13.77 18.20
C ILE A 3 16.29 -14.23 16.80
N GLN A 4 16.66 -15.46 16.42
CA GLN A 4 16.00 -16.14 15.31
C GLN A 4 14.54 -16.36 15.74
N LYS A 5 13.64 -15.49 15.26
CA LYS A 5 12.21 -15.71 15.38
C LYS A 5 11.85 -16.88 14.47
N THR A 6 11.76 -18.08 15.04
CA THR A 6 11.11 -19.21 14.38
C THR A 6 9.66 -18.78 14.10
N PRO A 7 9.19 -18.82 12.84
CA PRO A 7 7.81 -18.48 12.55
C PRO A 7 6.87 -19.44 13.31
N HIS A 8 5.81 -18.89 13.91
CA HIS A 8 4.85 -19.67 14.71
C HIS A 8 3.94 -20.57 13.86
N TYR A 9 3.91 -20.35 12.54
CA TYR A 9 3.09 -21.07 11.59
C TYR A 9 3.96 -21.52 10.42
N ASP A 10 3.67 -22.71 9.90
CA ASP A 10 4.05 -23.05 8.54
C ASP A 10 3.13 -22.28 7.60
N ALA A 11 3.69 -21.37 6.81
CA ALA A 11 2.92 -20.38 6.08
C ALA A 11 3.42 -20.28 4.64
N PHE A 12 2.51 -20.50 3.70
CA PHE A 12 2.73 -20.23 2.29
C PHE A 12 2.52 -18.73 2.00
N ILE A 13 3.62 -17.97 1.94
CA ILE A 13 3.56 -16.51 1.78
C ILE A 13 3.60 -16.13 0.30
N ILE A 14 2.53 -15.49 -0.17
CA ILE A 14 2.41 -15.02 -1.55
C ILE A 14 2.64 -13.50 -1.61
N GLY A 15 3.51 -13.08 -2.52
CA GLY A 15 3.79 -11.68 -2.79
C GLY A 15 3.32 -11.29 -4.19
N LEU A 16 2.41 -10.34 -4.28
CA LEU A 16 2.03 -9.74 -5.57
C LEU A 16 3.08 -8.70 -5.98
N ASN A 17 3.64 -8.85 -7.18
CA ASN A 17 4.56 -7.88 -7.77
C ASN A 17 4.22 -7.64 -9.25
N THR A 18 4.69 -6.53 -9.80
CA THR A 18 4.55 -6.18 -11.22
C THR A 18 5.69 -5.23 -11.59
N ASP A 19 5.82 -4.87 -12.86
CA ASP A 19 6.74 -3.82 -13.27
C ASP A 19 6.49 -2.51 -12.50
N ARG A 20 7.59 -1.81 -12.23
CA ARG A 20 7.58 -0.60 -11.41
C ARG A 20 6.80 0.54 -12.07
N ALA A 21 6.86 0.68 -13.40
CA ALA A 21 6.13 1.72 -14.10
C ALA A 21 4.63 1.46 -14.00
N LEU A 22 4.19 0.23 -14.27
CA LEU A 22 2.78 -0.16 -14.17
C LEU A 22 2.25 -0.03 -12.73
N LEU A 23 3.04 -0.42 -11.73
CA LEU A 23 2.68 -0.21 -10.32
C LEU A 23 2.44 1.27 -10.01
N TYR A 24 3.31 2.15 -10.50
CA TYR A 24 3.21 3.59 -10.25
C TYR A 24 2.03 4.23 -10.97
N GLU A 25 1.74 3.81 -12.20
CA GLU A 25 0.55 4.24 -12.93
C GLU A 25 -0.72 3.88 -12.17
N ARG A 26 -0.85 2.63 -11.72
CA ARG A 26 -2.01 2.16 -10.95
C ARG A 26 -2.16 2.88 -9.61
N ILE A 27 -1.05 3.17 -8.93
CA ILE A 27 -1.08 3.96 -7.68
C ILE A 27 -1.60 5.37 -7.96
N ASN A 28 -1.13 6.01 -9.03
CA ASN A 28 -1.57 7.37 -9.37
C ASN A 28 -3.06 7.39 -9.69
N LEU A 29 -3.51 6.47 -10.56
CA LEU A 29 -4.92 6.32 -10.92
C LEU A 29 -5.78 6.06 -9.69
N ARG A 30 -5.33 5.20 -8.76
CA ARG A 30 -6.06 4.94 -7.52
C ARG A 30 -6.24 6.22 -6.68
N VAL A 31 -5.21 7.05 -6.56
CA VAL A 31 -5.32 8.31 -5.80
C VAL A 31 -6.31 9.26 -6.47
N GLU A 32 -6.31 9.36 -7.80
CA GLU A 32 -7.31 10.16 -8.52
C GLU A 32 -8.72 9.65 -8.26
N LEU A 33 -8.94 8.33 -8.35
CA LEU A 33 -10.24 7.70 -8.08
C LEU A 33 -10.69 7.92 -6.63
N MET A 34 -9.77 7.83 -5.66
CA MET A 34 -10.08 8.14 -4.25
C MET A 34 -10.47 9.61 -4.08
N SER A 35 -9.77 10.52 -4.76
CA SER A 35 -10.09 11.94 -4.73
C SER A 35 -11.47 12.24 -5.35
N GLN A 36 -11.85 11.54 -6.41
CA GLN A 36 -13.18 11.62 -7.01
C GLN A 36 -14.28 10.97 -6.14
N ALA A 37 -13.91 9.99 -5.33
CA ALA A 37 -14.82 9.24 -4.46
C ALA A 37 -15.08 9.91 -3.10
N GLY A 38 -14.48 11.08 -2.81
CA GLY A 38 -14.76 11.82 -1.58
C GLY A 38 -13.62 11.88 -0.55
N LEU A 39 -12.38 11.51 -0.93
CA LEU A 39 -11.25 11.50 0.01
C LEU A 39 -10.99 12.89 0.65
N GLU A 40 -11.17 13.96 -0.12
CA GLU A 40 -10.98 15.33 0.38
C GLU A 40 -12.01 15.66 1.46
N GLU A 41 -13.27 15.29 1.23
CA GLU A 41 -14.39 15.49 2.14
C GLU A 41 -14.18 14.71 3.43
N GLU A 42 -13.80 13.43 3.33
CA GLU A 42 -13.44 12.61 4.50
C GLU A 42 -12.29 13.24 5.29
N ALA A 43 -11.24 13.70 4.61
CA ALA A 43 -10.09 14.34 5.25
C ALA A 43 -10.47 15.66 5.93
N ARG A 44 -11.37 16.44 5.32
CA ARG A 44 -11.88 17.70 5.88
C ARG A 44 -12.68 17.45 7.14
N GLU A 45 -13.58 16.47 7.13
CA GLU A 45 -14.34 16.09 8.32
C GLU A 45 -13.44 15.69 9.48
N LEU A 46 -12.40 14.88 9.20
CA LEU A 46 -11.42 14.47 10.21
C LEU A 46 -10.62 15.67 10.73
N TYR A 47 -10.19 16.56 9.83
CA TYR A 47 -9.47 17.79 10.20
C TYR A 47 -10.31 18.67 11.13
N GLU A 48 -11.56 18.97 10.77
CA GLU A 48 -12.44 19.79 11.61
C GLU A 48 -12.74 19.14 12.98
N LYS A 49 -12.95 17.83 13.03
CA LYS A 49 -13.11 17.08 14.30
C LYS A 49 -11.85 17.10 15.17
N SER A 50 -10.69 17.27 14.55
CA SER A 50 -9.39 17.22 15.21
C SER A 50 -8.87 18.58 15.70
N LYS A 51 -9.53 19.70 15.35
CA LYS A 51 -9.20 21.04 15.87
C LYS A 51 -9.36 21.08 17.39
N GLY A 52 -8.27 20.79 18.10
CA GLY A 52 -8.19 20.75 19.57
C GLY A 52 -7.58 19.49 20.17
N LEU A 53 -7.26 18.46 19.37
CA LEU A 53 -6.65 17.21 19.84
C LEU A 53 -5.36 16.91 19.04
N ASP A 54 -4.34 16.36 19.71
CA ASP A 54 -3.10 15.97 19.05
C ASP A 54 -3.38 14.85 18.03
N ILE A 55 -3.14 15.16 16.76
CA ILE A 55 -3.67 14.46 15.59
C ILE A 55 -2.77 13.27 15.21
N GLN A 56 -2.40 12.43 16.19
CA GLN A 56 -1.60 11.24 15.91
C GLN A 56 -2.38 10.20 15.08
N SER A 57 -3.72 10.27 15.08
CA SER A 57 -4.60 9.37 14.33
C SER A 57 -4.69 9.69 12.83
N ILE A 58 -4.36 10.91 12.37
CA ILE A 58 -4.38 11.28 10.93
C ILE A 58 -3.01 11.00 10.27
N SER A 59 -2.29 9.98 10.70
CA SER A 59 -0.94 9.70 10.16
C SER A 59 -0.93 8.93 8.83
N GLY A 60 -2.08 8.43 8.38
CA GLY A 60 -2.24 7.71 7.11
C GLY A 60 -1.94 8.58 5.89
N ILE A 61 -1.19 8.01 4.92
CA ILE A 61 -0.98 8.65 3.62
C ILE A 61 -2.34 8.83 2.94
N GLY A 62 -2.65 10.06 2.54
CA GLY A 62 -3.91 10.43 1.91
C GLY A 62 -4.77 11.36 2.75
N TYR A 63 -4.47 11.56 4.04
CA TYR A 63 -5.27 12.41 4.92
C TYR A 63 -4.48 13.64 5.41
N LYS A 64 -3.31 13.44 6.05
CA LYS A 64 -2.48 14.57 6.50
C LYS A 64 -2.03 15.49 5.38
N GLU A 65 -1.88 14.94 4.18
CA GLU A 65 -1.50 15.71 3.00
C GLU A 65 -2.53 16.80 2.67
N TRP A 66 -3.78 16.70 3.12
CA TRP A 66 -4.81 17.71 2.88
C TRP A 66 -4.75 18.93 3.81
N ILE A 67 -4.04 18.85 4.93
CA ILE A 67 -3.97 19.93 5.93
C ILE A 67 -3.55 21.27 5.29
N PRO A 68 -2.45 21.34 4.50
CA PRO A 68 -2.05 22.60 3.86
C PRO A 68 -3.07 23.14 2.85
N TYR A 69 -3.91 22.29 2.25
CA TYR A 69 -4.99 22.74 1.39
C TYR A 69 -6.14 23.37 2.20
N PHE A 70 -6.47 22.79 3.36
CA PHE A 70 -7.48 23.35 4.26
C PHE A 70 -7.04 24.66 4.91
N GLU A 71 -5.73 24.85 5.08
CA GLU A 71 -5.12 26.09 5.59
C GLU A 71 -4.88 27.14 4.48
N GLY A 72 -5.17 26.80 3.22
CA GLY A 72 -5.02 27.72 2.08
C GLY A 72 -3.58 27.89 1.59
N GLU A 73 -2.67 27.02 1.99
CA GLU A 73 -1.23 27.09 1.70
C GLU A 73 -0.85 26.40 0.37
N GLN A 74 -1.59 25.38 -0.04
CA GLN A 74 -1.33 24.60 -1.26
C GLN A 74 -2.61 24.36 -2.06
N SER A 75 -2.46 24.15 -3.38
CA SER A 75 -3.60 23.80 -4.24
C SER A 75 -3.99 22.32 -4.09
N ARG A 76 -5.22 22.01 -4.47
CA ARG A 76 -5.75 20.64 -4.49
C ARG A 76 -4.88 19.70 -5.35
N GLU A 77 -4.44 20.18 -6.51
CA GLU A 77 -3.60 19.43 -7.44
C GLU A 77 -2.22 19.13 -6.84
N ALA A 78 -1.65 20.09 -6.10
CA ALA A 78 -0.38 19.90 -5.40
C ALA A 78 -0.50 18.82 -4.30
N ILE A 79 -1.62 18.80 -3.58
CA ILE A 79 -1.90 17.76 -2.58
C ILE A 79 -2.04 16.38 -3.23
N ILE A 80 -2.82 16.26 -4.30
CA ILE A 80 -2.99 15.00 -5.03
C ILE A 80 -1.64 14.46 -5.51
N SER A 81 -0.80 15.31 -6.13
CA SER A 81 0.55 14.94 -6.55
C SER A 81 1.42 14.46 -5.39
N THR A 82 1.29 15.09 -4.22
CA THR A 82 1.99 14.71 -2.99
C THR A 82 1.53 13.35 -2.46
N ILE A 83 0.22 13.09 -2.42
CA ILE A 83 -0.36 11.80 -2.02
C ILE A 83 0.13 10.69 -2.96
N GLN A 84 0.12 10.94 -4.26
CA GLN A 84 0.65 9.99 -5.25
C GLN A 84 2.13 9.70 -5.02
N GLN A 85 2.96 10.73 -4.82
CA GLN A 85 4.39 10.56 -4.54
C GLN A 85 4.63 9.75 -3.26
N ASN A 86 3.93 10.08 -2.17
CA ASN A 86 4.07 9.39 -0.89
C ASN A 86 3.59 7.94 -0.97
N SER A 87 2.50 7.68 -1.70
CA SER A 87 1.99 6.33 -1.97
C SER A 87 3.00 5.47 -2.75
N ARG A 88 3.64 6.03 -3.79
CA ARG A 88 4.71 5.32 -4.53
C ARG A 88 5.92 5.02 -3.66
N ARG A 89 6.33 5.97 -2.81
CA ARG A 89 7.43 5.77 -1.85
C ARG A 89 7.08 4.69 -0.83
N TYR A 90 5.85 4.67 -0.34
CA TYR A 90 5.38 3.65 0.59
C TYR A 90 5.37 2.26 -0.04
N ALA A 91 4.82 2.12 -1.26
CA ALA A 91 4.85 0.87 -2.02
C ALA A 91 6.28 0.36 -2.23
N LYS A 92 7.23 1.25 -2.59
CA LYS A 92 8.65 0.90 -2.70
C LYS A 92 9.19 0.36 -1.37
N ARG A 93 8.92 1.04 -0.25
CA ARG A 93 9.38 0.61 1.08
C ARG A 93 8.80 -0.75 1.46
N GLN A 94 7.53 -1.01 1.17
CA GLN A 94 6.89 -2.30 1.42
C GLN A 94 7.59 -3.41 0.62
N LEU A 95 7.77 -3.23 -0.70
CA LEU A 95 8.47 -4.21 -1.53
C LEU A 95 9.90 -4.48 -1.06
N THR A 96 10.65 -3.43 -0.71
CA THR A 96 12.00 -3.58 -0.15
C THR A 96 11.97 -4.35 1.17
N TRP A 97 11.02 -4.04 2.06
CA TRP A 97 10.89 -4.74 3.33
C TRP A 97 10.55 -6.22 3.12
N PHE A 98 9.57 -6.55 2.28
CA PHE A 98 9.17 -7.92 1.97
C PHE A 98 10.33 -8.73 1.41
N ARG A 99 11.05 -8.20 0.40
CA ARG A 99 12.21 -8.87 -0.19
C ARG A 99 13.35 -9.13 0.81
N ASN A 100 13.52 -8.24 1.79
CA ASN A 100 14.63 -8.34 2.76
C ASN A 100 14.26 -9.12 4.03
N ARG A 101 12.98 -9.28 4.34
CA ARG A 101 12.52 -9.85 5.62
C ARG A 101 11.81 -11.19 5.47
N LEU A 102 11.27 -11.49 4.29
CA LEU A 102 10.53 -12.71 4.03
C LEU A 102 11.17 -13.42 2.82
N PRO A 103 12.28 -14.16 3.02
CA PRO A 103 12.97 -14.87 1.95
C PRO A 103 12.11 -15.97 1.31
N GLN A 104 11.11 -16.49 2.02
CA GLN A 104 10.21 -17.55 1.55
C GLN A 104 9.00 -17.04 0.76
N ILE A 105 8.94 -15.74 0.40
CA ILE A 105 7.83 -15.24 -0.42
C ILE A 105 7.88 -15.86 -1.80
N ARG A 106 6.78 -16.50 -2.20
CA ARG A 106 6.46 -16.82 -3.59
C ARG A 106 5.95 -15.56 -4.28
N TRP A 107 6.81 -14.90 -5.04
CA TRP A 107 6.43 -13.71 -5.82
C TRP A 107 5.71 -14.12 -7.10
N VAL A 108 4.59 -13.45 -7.41
CA VAL A 108 3.79 -13.67 -8.63
C VAL A 108 3.46 -12.35 -9.31
N ASN A 109 3.35 -12.36 -10.63
CA ASN A 109 2.96 -11.21 -11.44
C ASN A 109 1.71 -11.49 -12.26
N LEU A 110 0.56 -11.45 -11.58
CA LEU A 110 -0.73 -11.77 -12.20
C LEU A 110 -1.22 -10.69 -13.18
N LEU A 111 -0.63 -9.50 -13.19
CA LEU A 111 -1.00 -8.44 -14.13
C LEU A 111 -0.42 -8.68 -15.51
N GLU A 112 0.85 -9.07 -15.57
CA GLU A 112 1.56 -9.30 -16.84
C GLU A 112 1.49 -10.78 -17.25
N ASN A 113 1.41 -11.69 -16.27
CA ASN A 113 1.33 -13.13 -16.49
C ASN A 113 0.10 -13.74 -15.76
N PRO A 114 -1.14 -13.53 -16.25
CA PRO A 114 -2.34 -14.05 -15.58
C PRO A 114 -2.35 -15.57 -15.40
N LYS A 115 -1.63 -16.30 -16.28
CA LYS A 115 -1.50 -17.76 -16.24
C LYS A 115 -0.71 -18.29 -15.03
N GLU A 116 0.07 -17.44 -14.37
CA GLU A 116 0.74 -17.81 -13.10
C GLU A 116 -0.30 -18.10 -11.99
N LYS A 117 -1.55 -17.69 -12.17
CA LYS A 117 -2.62 -17.97 -11.23
C LYS A 117 -2.89 -19.46 -11.11
N GLU A 118 -2.96 -20.18 -12.23
CA GLU A 118 -3.20 -21.62 -12.23
C GLU A 118 -2.07 -22.37 -11.51
N GLU A 119 -0.82 -22.04 -11.84
CA GLU A 119 0.37 -22.60 -11.16
C GLU A 119 0.34 -22.31 -9.65
N LEU A 120 0.00 -21.08 -9.26
CA LEU A 120 -0.11 -20.69 -7.86
C LEU A 120 -1.19 -21.47 -7.11
N LEU A 121 -2.31 -21.78 -7.76
CA LEU A 121 -3.40 -22.56 -7.16
C LEU A 121 -2.99 -24.03 -6.97
N GLU A 122 -2.22 -24.59 -7.90
CA GLU A 122 -1.66 -25.94 -7.77
C GLU A 122 -0.66 -26.00 -6.60
N GLU A 123 0.28 -25.05 -6.54
CA GLU A 123 1.25 -24.92 -5.43
C GLU A 123 0.54 -24.78 -4.07
N LEU A 124 -0.49 -23.95 -4.00
CA LEU A 124 -1.30 -23.76 -2.78
C LEU A 124 -2.06 -25.02 -2.37
N THR A 125 -2.63 -25.74 -3.33
CA THR A 125 -3.39 -26.97 -3.05
C THR A 125 -2.46 -28.03 -2.47
N ALA A 126 -1.29 -28.23 -3.09
CA ALA A 126 -0.28 -29.16 -2.57
C ALA A 126 0.17 -28.78 -1.15
N PHE A 127 0.45 -27.50 -0.89
CA PHE A 127 0.84 -27.03 0.45
C PHE A 127 -0.22 -27.33 1.52
N VAL A 128 -1.51 -27.19 1.18
CA VAL A 128 -2.63 -27.47 2.11
C VAL A 128 -2.85 -28.98 2.30
N GLU A 129 -2.57 -29.81 1.29
CA GLU A 129 -2.71 -31.27 1.39
C GLU A 129 -1.55 -31.93 2.13
N GLU A 130 -0.36 -31.33 2.09
CA GLU A 130 0.87 -31.84 2.74
C GLU A 130 1.02 -31.42 4.21
N GLY A 131 0.30 -30.38 4.66
CA GLY A 131 0.36 -29.81 6.02
C GLY A 131 -0.76 -30.27 6.96
#